data_AF-A0A7Z9GH43-F1
#
_entry.id   AF-A0A7Z9GH43-F1
#
_cell.length_a   1.000
_cell.length_b   1.000
_cell.length_c   1.000
_cell.angle_alpha   90.00
_cell.angle_beta   90.00
_cell.angle_gamma   90.00
#
_symmetry.space_group_name_H-M   'P 1'
#
loop_
_entity.id
_entity.type
_entity.pdbx_description
1 polymer ?
#
loop_
_entity_poly.entity_id
_entity_poly.type
_entity_poly.pdbx_seq_one_letter_code
_entity_poly.pdbx_strand_id
1 'polypeptide(L)'
;MKDCCHIPIVLVFLVLSGHAGYGQNKEKGKELTIHVKDTVDGWDKGCIVTSNLSQTSLWNWAAGGQSSVAITGLLSAYATETTGGGLWENNFDLAYGVLKQGNTKAWWKTDDKIDLTSKYGKKASGKWYYAALLNFKTQLAPGYNYPDDSTKISDLLAPGYVIVALGVENKPEKEFGLYVAPLTLKLSMVNDQELADAGAFGVEKAIYDETTGAKISGGKKTRSELGCYARVFYARDVMENVTLKTELDLFSNYVDEPENIDVNWEVLLNM
;
A
#
# COMPACT_ATOMS: atom_id res chain seq x y z
N MET A 1 8.09 -26.41 -59.83
CA MET A 1 9.00 -25.31 -59.48
C MET A 1 8.19 -24.03 -59.35
N LYS A 2 7.91 -23.62 -58.11
CA LYS A 2 7.72 -22.23 -57.68
C LYS A 2 7.81 -22.28 -56.16
N ASP A 3 8.83 -21.60 -55.66
CA ASP A 3 9.53 -21.95 -54.45
C ASP A 3 8.77 -21.57 -53.17
N CYS A 4 8.67 -22.52 -52.24
CA CYS A 4 8.32 -22.28 -50.86
C CYS A 4 9.42 -21.43 -50.20
N CYS A 5 9.25 -20.11 -50.21
CA CYS A 5 10.06 -19.22 -49.39
C CYS A 5 9.58 -19.31 -47.94
N HIS A 6 10.13 -20.26 -47.19
CA HIS A 6 10.05 -20.27 -45.74
C HIS A 6 10.84 -19.06 -45.20
N ILE A 7 10.14 -17.96 -44.93
CA ILE A 7 10.67 -16.90 -44.10
C ILE A 7 10.83 -17.49 -42.69
N PRO A 8 12.04 -17.52 -42.11
CA PRO A 8 12.21 -17.97 -40.73
C PRO A 8 11.51 -16.96 -39.82
N ILE A 9 10.48 -17.41 -39.09
CA ILE A 9 9.86 -16.66 -38.01
C ILE A 9 10.93 -16.54 -36.91
N VAL A 10 11.63 -15.41 -36.90
CA VAL A 10 12.57 -15.04 -35.84
C VAL A 10 11.74 -14.55 -34.66
N LEU A 11 11.52 -15.47 -33.72
CA LEU A 11 10.75 -15.27 -32.50
C LEU A 11 11.68 -14.71 -31.43
N VAL A 12 11.78 -13.38 -31.35
CA VAL A 12 12.58 -12.70 -30.32
C VAL A 12 11.67 -12.33 -29.16
N PHE A 13 11.66 -13.17 -28.12
CA PHE A 13 11.15 -12.80 -26.80
C PHE A 13 12.23 -12.00 -26.08
N LEU A 14 12.19 -10.67 -26.18
CA LEU A 14 13.05 -9.80 -25.41
C LEU A 14 12.26 -9.23 -24.23
N VAL A 15 12.19 -9.99 -23.13
CA VAL A 15 11.77 -9.44 -21.84
C VAL A 15 13.00 -8.78 -21.20
N LEU A 16 13.22 -7.51 -21.50
CA LEU A 16 14.20 -6.70 -20.77
C LEU A 16 13.56 -6.22 -19.48
N SER A 17 13.68 -7.01 -18.42
CA SER A 17 13.40 -6.52 -17.07
C SER A 17 14.67 -5.89 -16.50
N GLY A 18 14.76 -4.57 -16.62
CA GLY A 18 15.82 -3.80 -15.99
C GLY A 18 15.48 -3.58 -14.51
N HIS A 19 16.13 -4.34 -13.63
CA HIS A 19 16.06 -4.10 -12.18
C HIS A 19 17.29 -3.30 -11.77
N ALA A 20 17.11 -2.00 -11.52
CA ALA A 20 18.11 -1.18 -10.86
C ALA A 20 17.67 -0.97 -9.41
N GLY A 21 18.17 -1.83 -8.51
CA GLY A 21 18.05 -1.65 -7.07
C GLY A 21 19.33 -1.05 -6.52
N TYR A 22 19.29 0.20 -6.06
CA TYR A 22 20.37 0.78 -5.28
C TYR A 22 20.05 0.58 -3.80
N GLY A 23 20.54 -0.52 -3.22
CA GLY A 23 20.54 -0.73 -1.77
C GLY A 23 21.93 -0.42 -1.22
N GLN A 24 22.07 0.60 -0.37
CA GLN A 24 23.28 0.79 0.43
C GLN A 24 23.31 -0.21 1.59
N ASN A 25 23.53 -1.50 1.30
CA ASN A 25 23.89 -2.47 2.32
C ASN A 25 25.41 -2.66 2.28
N LYS A 26 26.13 -1.90 3.11
CA LYS A 26 27.45 -2.37 3.56
C LYS A 26 27.19 -3.60 4.42
N GLU A 27 27.67 -4.74 3.93
CA GLU A 27 27.55 -6.11 4.43
C GLU A 27 26.53 -6.97 3.67
N LYS A 28 27.07 -8.02 3.08
CA LYS A 28 26.41 -9.02 2.22
C LYS A 28 25.26 -9.69 2.96
N GLY A 29 24.11 -9.83 2.29
CA GLY A 29 23.12 -10.89 2.52
C GLY A 29 22.65 -11.04 3.97
N LYS A 30 21.91 -10.05 4.49
CA LYS A 30 21.03 -10.27 5.62
C LYS A 30 19.62 -9.86 5.24
N GLU A 31 18.73 -10.85 5.39
CA GLU A 31 17.29 -10.83 5.21
C GLU A 31 16.62 -9.57 5.76
N LEU A 32 15.43 -9.26 5.23
CA LEU A 32 14.43 -8.39 5.84
C LEU A 32 13.85 -9.04 7.11
N THR A 33 14.72 -9.49 8.00
CA THR A 33 14.42 -9.87 9.36
C THR A 33 14.53 -8.58 10.17
N ILE A 34 13.45 -8.16 10.84
CA ILE A 34 13.55 -7.08 11.82
C ILE A 34 14.61 -7.51 12.83
N HIS A 35 15.82 -6.93 12.69
CA HIS A 35 16.88 -7.13 13.64
C HIS A 35 16.46 -6.39 14.91
N VAL A 36 15.73 -7.07 15.80
CA VAL A 36 15.92 -6.81 17.23
C VAL A 36 17.34 -7.26 17.53
N LYS A 37 18.27 -6.33 17.30
CA LYS A 37 19.67 -6.44 17.65
C LYS A 37 19.70 -6.29 19.16
N ASP A 38 19.76 -7.42 19.84
CA ASP A 38 19.83 -7.47 21.29
C ASP A 38 21.05 -6.62 21.72
N THR A 39 20.81 -5.57 22.51
CA THR A 39 21.82 -4.73 23.20
C THR A 39 22.50 -3.57 22.46
N VAL A 40 22.09 -3.13 21.26
CA VAL A 40 22.62 -1.84 20.72
C VAL A 40 21.53 -0.79 20.71
N ASP A 41 21.57 0.09 21.72
CA ASP A 41 20.76 1.31 21.71
C ASP A 41 21.13 2.14 20.46
N GLY A 42 20.11 2.61 19.74
CA GLY A 42 20.29 3.47 18.57
C GLY A 42 19.29 3.21 17.45
N TRP A 43 19.57 3.86 16.32
CA TRP A 43 18.74 3.82 15.12
C TRP A 43 19.24 2.75 14.14
N ASP A 44 18.35 1.85 13.76
CA ASP A 44 18.46 1.01 12.58
C ASP A 44 17.68 1.68 11.44
N LYS A 45 18.32 1.93 10.29
CA LYS A 45 17.71 2.66 9.18
C LYS A 45 18.03 1.94 7.87
N GLY A 46 17.05 1.83 7.00
CA GLY A 46 17.24 1.30 5.66
C GLY A 46 16.34 1.98 4.65
N CYS A 47 16.72 1.88 3.39
CA CYS A 47 15.98 2.42 2.26
C CYS A 47 16.18 1.52 1.05
N ILE A 48 15.08 1.22 0.38
CA ILE A 48 14.99 0.40 -0.83
C ILE A 48 14.35 1.27 -1.89
N VAL A 49 15.09 1.50 -2.98
CA VAL A 49 14.58 2.16 -4.18
C VAL A 49 14.55 1.12 -5.29
N THR A 50 13.36 0.89 -5.85
CA THR A 50 13.12 -0.04 -6.94
C THR A 50 12.47 0.72 -8.09
N SER A 51 13.05 0.60 -9.28
CA SER A 51 12.41 1.00 -10.52
C SER A 51 12.26 -0.23 -11.41
N ASN A 52 11.04 -0.49 -11.88
CA ASN A 52 10.74 -1.56 -12.82
C ASN A 52 10.24 -0.97 -14.14
N LEU A 53 10.85 -1.42 -15.23
CA LEU A 53 10.42 -1.14 -16.59
C LEU A 53 10.01 -2.47 -17.21
N SER A 54 8.77 -2.54 -17.70
CA SER A 54 8.24 -3.72 -18.38
C SER A 54 7.72 -3.32 -19.75
N GLN A 55 8.15 -4.04 -20.78
CA GLN A 55 7.69 -3.84 -22.15
C GLN A 55 7.29 -5.18 -22.75
N THR A 56 6.06 -5.22 -23.28
CA THR A 56 5.55 -6.35 -24.05
C THR A 56 5.24 -5.87 -25.46
N SER A 57 5.90 -6.48 -26.46
CA SER A 57 5.66 -6.19 -27.88
C SER A 57 5.15 -7.45 -28.56
N LEU A 58 3.91 -7.42 -29.03
CA LEU A 58 3.28 -8.53 -29.75
C LEU A 58 3.12 -8.17 -31.23
N TRP A 59 3.57 -9.05 -32.12
CA TRP A 59 3.36 -8.94 -33.57
C TRP A 59 2.72 -10.21 -34.10
N ASN A 60 1.55 -10.09 -34.72
CA ASN A 60 0.79 -11.19 -35.33
C ASN A 60 0.55 -12.41 -34.40
N TRP A 61 0.24 -12.13 -33.14
CA TRP A 61 0.07 -13.15 -32.10
C TRP A 61 -1.31 -13.82 -32.18
N ALA A 62 -1.33 -15.10 -32.56
CA ALA A 62 -2.56 -15.85 -32.86
C ALA A 62 -3.43 -16.17 -31.62
N ALA A 63 -2.84 -16.21 -30.42
CA ALA A 63 -3.56 -16.53 -29.19
C ALA A 63 -4.21 -15.30 -28.50
N GLY A 64 -4.09 -14.10 -29.09
CA GLY A 64 -4.63 -12.85 -28.54
C GLY A 64 -3.76 -12.20 -27.46
N GLY A 65 -3.82 -10.87 -27.37
CA GLY A 65 -3.02 -10.05 -26.44
C GLY A 65 -2.81 -8.63 -26.95
N GLN A 66 -2.36 -7.72 -26.08
CA GLN A 66 -2.05 -6.33 -26.44
C GLN A 66 -0.62 -5.98 -26.02
N SER A 67 0.12 -5.32 -26.92
CA SER A 67 1.41 -4.73 -26.58
C SER A 67 1.25 -3.72 -25.44
N SER A 68 2.21 -3.66 -24.53
CA SER A 68 2.15 -2.78 -23.38
C SER A 68 3.51 -2.26 -22.96
N VAL A 69 3.51 -1.12 -22.28
CA VAL A 69 4.67 -0.56 -21.59
C VAL A 69 4.23 -0.15 -20.21
N ALA A 70 4.93 -0.62 -19.18
CA ALA A 70 4.69 -0.27 -17.79
C ALA A 70 5.97 0.27 -17.14
N ILE A 71 5.79 1.27 -16.29
CA ILE A 71 6.84 1.89 -15.49
C ILE A 71 6.33 1.95 -14.06
N THR A 72 7.05 1.33 -13.13
CA THR A 72 6.72 1.36 -11.70
C THR A 72 7.93 1.78 -10.89
N GLY A 73 7.76 2.75 -10.02
CA GLY A 73 8.74 3.16 -9.02
C GLY A 73 8.22 2.84 -7.62
N LEU A 74 9.08 2.30 -6.79
CA LEU A 74 8.82 2.05 -5.38
C LEU A 74 10.01 2.56 -4.55
N LEU A 75 9.70 3.30 -3.50
CA LEU A 75 10.62 3.76 -2.47
C LEU A 75 10.05 3.29 -1.13
N SER A 76 10.79 2.42 -0.44
CA SER A 76 10.44 1.95 0.90
C SER A 76 11.59 2.29 1.84
N ALA A 77 11.32 3.06 2.88
CA ALA A 77 12.30 3.45 3.89
C ALA A 77 11.80 3.08 5.27
N TYR A 78 12.71 2.60 6.12
CA TYR A 78 12.41 2.29 7.51
C TYR A 78 13.45 2.92 8.44
N ALA A 79 13.01 3.28 9.64
CA ALA A 79 13.85 3.79 10.70
C ALA A 79 13.29 3.33 12.06
N THR A 80 14.01 2.42 12.70
CA THR A 80 13.64 1.84 13.99
C THR A 80 14.65 2.26 15.05
N GLU A 81 14.21 2.99 16.07
CA GLU A 81 15.02 3.31 17.25
C GLU A 81 14.71 2.33 18.38
N THR A 82 15.75 1.75 18.97
CA THR A 82 15.64 1.02 20.23
C THR A 82 16.41 1.79 21.30
N THR A 83 15.75 2.18 22.39
CA THR A 83 16.42 2.87 23.51
C THR A 83 15.72 2.54 24.82
N GLY A 84 16.46 1.95 25.77
CA GLY A 84 16.00 1.79 27.15
C GLY A 84 14.64 1.07 27.31
N GLY A 85 14.35 0.10 26.44
CA GLY A 85 13.07 -0.64 26.43
C GLY A 85 11.92 0.06 25.70
N GLY A 86 12.18 1.22 25.09
CA GLY A 86 11.34 1.82 24.06
C GLY A 86 11.74 1.35 22.66
N LEU A 87 10.75 1.18 21.80
CA LEU A 87 10.88 0.81 20.40
C LEU A 87 10.09 1.81 19.55
N TRP A 88 10.76 2.59 18.71
CA TRP A 88 10.12 3.54 17.81
C TRP A 88 10.33 3.12 16.36
N GLU A 89 9.30 2.58 15.73
CA GLU A 89 9.32 2.09 14.36
C GLU A 89 8.70 3.13 13.43
N ASN A 90 9.42 3.54 12.39
CA ASN A 90 8.93 4.44 11.36
C ASN A 90 9.11 3.77 10.01
N ASN A 91 8.04 3.66 9.23
CA ASN A 91 8.04 3.11 7.88
C ASN A 91 7.44 4.14 6.92
N PHE A 92 8.04 4.28 5.76
CA PHE A 92 7.58 5.15 4.69
C PHE A 92 7.65 4.40 3.36
N ASP A 93 6.50 4.18 2.75
CA ASP A 93 6.36 3.56 1.44
C ASP A 93 5.73 4.54 0.46
N LEU A 94 6.40 4.73 -0.67
CA LEU A 94 5.93 5.49 -1.82
C LEU A 94 5.97 4.58 -3.04
N ALA A 95 4.83 4.35 -3.67
CA ALA A 95 4.73 3.61 -4.92
C ALA A 95 3.99 4.45 -5.96
N TYR A 96 4.50 4.43 -7.19
CA TYR A 96 3.85 5.08 -8.33
C TYR A 96 4.09 4.25 -9.59
N GLY A 97 3.01 3.90 -10.29
CA GLY A 97 3.05 3.05 -11.46
C GLY A 97 2.12 3.53 -12.57
N VAL A 98 2.58 3.43 -13.81
CA VAL A 98 1.80 3.73 -15.01
C VAL A 98 1.96 2.64 -16.04
N LEU A 99 0.86 2.34 -16.74
CA LEU A 99 0.77 1.33 -17.80
C LEU A 99 0.12 1.95 -19.03
N LYS A 100 0.68 1.66 -20.20
CA LYS A 100 0.03 1.88 -21.48
C LYS A 100 -0.18 0.54 -22.16
N GLN A 101 -1.40 0.24 -22.58
CA GLN A 101 -1.74 -1.05 -23.18
C GLN A 101 -2.55 -0.89 -24.47
N GLY A 102 -2.17 -1.65 -25.49
CA GLY A 102 -2.81 -1.68 -26.80
C GLY A 102 -2.65 -0.38 -27.57
N ASN A 103 -3.73 0.01 -28.26
CA ASN A 103 -3.78 1.24 -29.06
C ASN A 103 -4.31 2.45 -28.26
N THR A 104 -4.42 2.33 -26.94
CA THR A 104 -4.87 3.44 -26.11
C THR A 104 -3.83 4.57 -26.11
N LYS A 105 -4.30 5.82 -26.17
CA LYS A 105 -3.40 6.99 -26.10
C LYS A 105 -3.06 7.37 -24.66
N ALA A 106 -3.95 7.05 -23.71
CA ALA A 106 -3.82 7.37 -22.31
C ALA A 106 -2.84 6.41 -21.59
N TRP A 107 -2.14 6.95 -20.59
CA TRP A 107 -1.44 6.15 -19.59
C TRP A 107 -2.40 5.88 -18.44
N TRP A 108 -2.49 4.62 -18.03
CA TRP A 108 -3.31 4.17 -16.92
C TRP A 108 -2.48 4.13 -15.66
N LYS A 109 -2.96 4.79 -14.60
CA LYS A 109 -2.39 4.67 -13.26
C LYS A 109 -2.59 3.24 -12.76
N THR A 110 -1.50 2.54 -12.46
CA THR A 110 -1.54 1.16 -11.92
C THR A 110 -1.24 1.10 -10.44
N ASP A 111 -0.47 2.06 -9.94
CA ASP A 111 -0.12 2.16 -8.53
C ASP A 111 0.07 3.63 -8.15
N ASP A 112 -0.35 3.99 -6.95
CA ASP A 112 -0.23 5.34 -6.38
C ASP A 112 -0.55 5.26 -4.90
N LYS A 113 0.51 5.11 -4.10
CA LYS A 113 0.42 4.93 -2.65
C LYS A 113 1.50 5.74 -1.98
N ILE A 114 1.09 6.53 -1.00
CA ILE A 114 1.94 7.03 0.08
C ILE A 114 1.42 6.39 1.36
N ASP A 115 2.30 5.72 2.10
CA ASP A 115 1.99 5.12 3.38
C ASP A 115 3.10 5.47 4.36
N LEU A 116 2.75 6.21 5.41
CA LEU A 116 3.65 6.60 6.48
C LEU A 116 3.11 6.00 7.77
N THR A 117 3.89 5.14 8.40
CA THR A 117 3.56 4.57 9.71
C THR A 117 4.62 4.99 10.71
N SER A 118 4.20 5.49 11.87
CA SER A 118 5.04 5.73 13.04
C SER A 118 4.40 5.03 14.23
N LYS A 119 5.13 4.11 14.86
CA LYS A 119 4.65 3.34 16.00
C LYS A 119 5.68 3.41 17.12
N TYR A 120 5.24 3.86 18.29
CA TYR A 120 6.06 3.89 19.49
C TYR A 120 5.54 2.88 20.50
N GLY A 121 6.39 1.93 20.88
CA GLY A 121 6.14 0.90 21.89
C GLY A 121 7.03 1.07 23.11
N LYS A 122 6.49 1.00 24.31
CA LYS A 122 7.25 0.97 25.57
C LYS A 122 7.02 -0.35 26.29
N LYS A 123 8.09 -1.04 26.66
CA LYS A 123 8.02 -2.35 27.35
C LYS A 123 7.19 -2.24 28.63
N ALA A 124 6.16 -3.09 28.73
CA ALA A 124 5.29 -3.18 29.90
C ALA A 124 5.72 -4.35 30.80
N SER A 125 5.53 -5.59 30.33
CA SER A 125 5.94 -6.80 31.04
C SER A 125 6.18 -7.95 30.08
N GLY A 126 7.27 -8.69 30.27
CA GLY A 126 7.64 -9.80 29.39
C GLY A 126 7.75 -9.38 27.92
N LYS A 127 6.85 -9.93 27.10
CA LYS A 127 6.74 -9.73 25.64
C LYS A 127 5.69 -8.67 25.24
N TRP A 128 5.08 -7.99 26.21
CA TRP A 128 4.05 -6.98 26.00
C TRP A 128 4.61 -5.55 26.07
N TYR A 129 4.12 -4.70 25.18
CA TYR A 129 4.47 -3.30 25.04
C TYR A 129 3.20 -2.47 25.04
N TYR A 130 3.21 -1.32 25.71
CA TYR A 130 2.21 -0.28 25.45
C TYR A 130 2.59 0.42 24.16
N ALA A 131 1.69 0.48 23.19
CA ALA A 131 2.01 0.96 21.85
C ALA A 131 1.00 1.98 21.34
N ALA A 132 1.54 3.08 20.82
CA ALA A 132 0.81 4.10 20.08
C ALA A 132 1.20 4.02 18.61
N LEU A 133 0.22 4.03 17.71
CA LEU A 133 0.41 3.95 16.27
C LEU A 133 -0.22 5.18 15.62
N LEU A 134 0.52 5.80 14.72
CA LEU A 134 0.06 6.79 13.76
C LEU A 134 0.30 6.23 12.37
N ASN A 135 -0.75 6.09 11.57
CA ASN A 135 -0.66 5.74 10.16
C ASN A 135 -1.29 6.83 9.32
N PHE A 136 -0.63 7.20 8.24
CA PHE A 136 -1.13 8.12 7.24
C PHE A 136 -0.99 7.49 5.87
N LYS A 137 -2.11 7.35 5.15
CA LYS A 137 -2.18 6.72 3.83
C LYS A 137 -2.90 7.63 2.85
N THR A 138 -2.30 7.90 1.69
CA THR A 138 -2.91 8.74 0.65
C THR A 138 -2.44 8.34 -0.75
N GLN A 139 -3.05 8.94 -1.77
CA GLN A 139 -2.62 8.94 -3.16
C GLN A 139 -2.18 10.36 -3.59
N LEU A 140 -1.35 10.46 -4.62
CA LEU A 140 -0.80 11.72 -5.14
C LEU A 140 -1.51 12.25 -6.38
N ALA A 141 -1.86 11.37 -7.31
CA ALA A 141 -2.28 11.72 -8.66
C ALA A 141 -3.76 11.37 -8.89
N PRO A 142 -4.47 12.10 -9.76
CA PRO A 142 -5.83 11.75 -10.11
C PRO A 142 -5.89 10.38 -10.78
N GLY A 143 -6.79 9.53 -10.29
CA GLY A 143 -7.15 8.26 -10.91
C GLY A 143 -8.45 8.40 -11.68
N TYR A 144 -8.59 7.64 -12.77
CA TYR A 144 -9.78 7.62 -13.62
C TYR A 144 -10.28 6.19 -13.81
N ASN A 145 -11.57 6.04 -14.09
CA ASN A 145 -12.18 4.74 -14.34
C ASN A 145 -11.87 4.22 -15.76
N TYR A 146 -10.66 3.73 -15.97
CA TYR A 146 -10.24 3.24 -17.28
C TYR A 146 -11.10 2.06 -17.78
N PRO A 147 -11.37 1.98 -19.10
CA PRO A 147 -10.78 2.77 -20.18
C PRO A 147 -11.43 4.14 -20.44
N ASP A 148 -12.49 4.49 -19.72
CA ASP A 148 -13.20 5.76 -19.84
C ASP A 148 -12.59 6.82 -18.89
N ASP A 149 -11.81 7.75 -19.45
CA ASP A 149 -11.13 8.79 -18.68
C ASP A 149 -12.05 9.95 -18.25
N SER A 150 -13.36 9.86 -18.51
CA SER A 150 -14.33 10.89 -18.14
C SER A 150 -14.66 10.92 -16.64
N THR A 151 -14.53 9.79 -15.94
CA THR A 151 -14.92 9.68 -14.53
C THR A 151 -13.69 9.62 -13.63
N LYS A 152 -13.44 10.70 -12.89
CA LYS A 152 -12.42 10.75 -11.85
C LYS A 152 -12.85 9.89 -10.66
N ILE A 153 -11.97 9.03 -10.17
CA ILE A 153 -12.22 8.11 -9.05
C ILE A 153 -11.34 8.41 -7.82
N SER A 154 -10.20 9.05 -8.02
CA SER A 154 -9.32 9.50 -6.94
C SER A 154 -8.58 10.77 -7.33
N ASP A 155 -8.06 11.48 -6.34
CA ASP A 155 -7.25 12.69 -6.49
C ASP A 155 -6.25 12.80 -5.32
N LEU A 156 -5.43 13.84 -5.30
CA LEU A 156 -4.54 14.14 -4.18
C LEU A 156 -5.34 14.25 -2.88
N LEU A 157 -5.04 13.38 -1.90
CA LEU A 157 -5.78 13.27 -0.62
C LEU A 157 -7.27 12.90 -0.79
N ALA A 158 -7.61 12.20 -1.86
CA ALA A 158 -8.94 11.64 -2.11
C ALA A 158 -8.81 10.19 -2.61
N PRO A 159 -8.65 9.20 -1.71
CA PRO A 159 -8.76 9.30 -0.25
C PRO A 159 -7.43 9.60 0.46
N GLY A 160 -7.52 10.26 1.60
CA GLY A 160 -6.47 10.33 2.62
C GLY A 160 -6.98 9.77 3.95
N TYR A 161 -6.29 8.79 4.51
CA TYR A 161 -6.62 8.17 5.80
C TYR A 161 -5.58 8.52 6.84
N VAL A 162 -6.01 8.91 8.03
CA VAL A 162 -5.17 9.04 9.23
C VAL A 162 -5.74 8.11 10.29
N ILE A 163 -4.93 7.19 10.80
CA ILE A 163 -5.28 6.31 11.92
C ILE A 163 -4.37 6.64 13.09
N VAL A 164 -4.97 6.95 14.24
CA VAL A 164 -4.27 7.09 15.51
C VAL A 164 -4.82 6.02 16.45
N ALA A 165 -3.99 5.06 16.83
CA ALA A 165 -4.37 3.93 17.65
C ALA A 165 -3.53 3.87 18.93
N LEU A 166 -4.17 3.61 20.06
CA LEU A 166 -3.55 3.42 21.37
C LEU A 166 -3.92 2.04 21.89
N GLY A 167 -2.90 1.25 22.22
CA GLY A 167 -3.09 -0.17 22.50
C GLY A 167 -1.92 -0.85 23.15
N VAL A 168 -1.96 -2.18 23.05
CA VAL A 168 -0.91 -3.07 23.51
C VAL A 168 -0.43 -3.92 22.36
N GLU A 169 0.87 -4.17 22.34
CA GLU A 169 1.52 -5.00 21.35
C GLU A 169 2.19 -6.18 22.03
N ASN A 170 1.96 -7.38 21.52
CA ASN A 170 2.68 -8.59 21.88
C ASN A 170 3.64 -8.93 20.74
N LYS A 171 4.94 -8.94 21.04
CA LYS A 171 6.00 -9.41 20.13
C LYS A 171 6.71 -10.58 20.78
N PRO A 172 6.16 -11.81 20.67
CA PRO A 172 6.75 -12.96 21.33
C PRO A 172 8.00 -13.47 20.62
N GLU A 173 8.06 -13.31 19.31
CA GLU A 173 9.16 -13.70 18.42
C GLU A 173 9.37 -12.59 17.38
N LYS A 174 10.39 -12.71 16.51
CA LYS A 174 10.63 -11.70 15.46
C LYS A 174 9.65 -11.84 14.30
N GLU A 175 9.16 -13.06 14.15
CA GLU A 175 8.32 -13.56 13.08
C GLU A 175 6.84 -13.25 13.31
N PHE A 176 6.43 -12.93 14.53
CA PHE A 176 5.02 -12.70 14.87
C PHE A 176 4.83 -11.44 15.71
N GLY A 177 3.84 -10.64 15.35
CA GLY A 177 3.39 -9.48 16.12
C GLY A 177 1.87 -9.42 16.18
N LEU A 178 1.33 -9.18 17.38
CA LEU A 178 -0.08 -8.90 17.58
C LEU A 178 -0.22 -7.54 18.25
N TYR A 179 -0.82 -6.58 17.55
CA TYR A 179 -1.18 -5.28 18.09
C TYR A 179 -2.69 -5.18 18.25
N VAL A 180 -3.14 -4.80 19.44
CA VAL A 180 -4.56 -4.61 19.76
C VAL A 180 -4.73 -3.25 20.40
N ALA A 181 -5.53 -2.40 19.77
CA ALA A 181 -5.81 -1.04 20.20
C ALA A 181 -7.31 -0.84 20.42
N PRO A 182 -7.79 -0.82 21.67
CA PRO A 182 -9.19 -0.53 21.97
C PRO A 182 -9.56 0.94 21.74
N LEU A 183 -8.58 1.84 21.65
CA LEU A 183 -8.82 3.25 21.40
C LEU A 183 -8.16 3.65 20.09
N THR A 184 -8.96 3.67 19.02
CA THR A 184 -8.52 4.06 17.69
C THR A 184 -9.39 5.15 17.13
N LEU A 185 -8.76 6.19 16.58
CA LEU A 185 -9.39 7.24 15.78
C LEU A 185 -8.96 7.05 14.32
N LYS A 186 -9.93 6.84 13.44
CA LYS A 186 -9.74 6.80 12.00
C LYS A 186 -10.39 8.05 11.39
N LEU A 187 -9.59 8.84 10.68
CA LEU A 187 -10.02 10.03 9.97
C LEU A 187 -9.89 9.75 8.48
N SER A 188 -11.01 9.76 7.77
CA SER A 188 -11.09 9.64 6.32
C SER A 188 -11.30 11.03 5.72
N MET A 189 -10.44 11.41 4.79
CA MET A 189 -10.44 12.70 4.12
C MET A 189 -10.61 12.50 2.62
N VAL A 190 -11.42 13.36 2.00
CA VAL A 190 -11.69 13.37 0.57
C VAL A 190 -11.51 14.81 0.11
N ASN A 191 -10.31 15.14 -0.34
CA ASN A 191 -9.96 16.48 -0.80
C ASN A 191 -10.47 16.79 -2.22
N ASP A 192 -11.63 16.27 -2.58
CA ASP A 192 -12.32 16.53 -3.82
C ASP A 192 -13.83 16.66 -3.53
N GLN A 193 -14.45 17.76 -3.97
CA GLN A 193 -15.85 18.02 -3.61
C GLN A 193 -16.81 17.13 -4.42
N GLU A 194 -16.49 16.77 -5.66
CA GLU A 194 -17.35 15.90 -6.47
C GLU A 194 -17.36 14.48 -5.90
N LEU A 195 -16.19 13.95 -5.52
CA LEU A 195 -16.06 12.67 -4.84
C LEU A 195 -16.72 12.69 -3.46
N ALA A 196 -16.57 13.78 -2.69
CA ALA A 196 -17.22 13.92 -1.39
C ALA A 196 -18.75 14.04 -1.51
N ASP A 197 -19.26 14.79 -2.50
CA ASP A 197 -20.69 14.91 -2.78
C ASP A 197 -21.30 13.55 -3.17
N ALA A 198 -20.54 12.71 -3.87
CA ALA A 198 -20.94 11.34 -4.20
C ALA A 198 -20.89 10.38 -3.00
N GLY A 199 -20.37 10.79 -1.84
CA GLY A 199 -20.18 9.94 -0.67
C GLY A 199 -19.05 8.91 -0.82
N ALA A 200 -18.09 9.16 -1.71
CA ALA A 200 -16.96 8.28 -1.92
C ALA A 200 -16.16 8.09 -0.62
N PHE A 201 -15.61 6.89 -0.42
CA PHE A 201 -14.78 6.58 0.76
C PHE A 201 -15.51 6.73 2.11
N GLY A 202 -16.84 6.60 2.09
CA GLY A 202 -17.70 6.56 3.27
C GLY A 202 -18.01 7.93 3.88
N VAL A 203 -17.61 9.04 3.27
CA VAL A 203 -17.98 10.37 3.78
C VAL A 203 -19.47 10.68 3.57
N GLU A 204 -19.99 11.63 4.35
CA GLU A 204 -21.41 12.02 4.25
C GLU A 204 -21.68 12.68 2.89
N LYS A 205 -22.53 12.05 2.08
CA LYS A 205 -22.88 12.51 0.73
C LYS A 205 -23.64 13.84 0.74
N ALA A 206 -23.63 14.53 -0.40
CA ALA A 206 -24.44 15.74 -0.58
C ALA A 206 -25.94 15.43 -0.51
N ILE A 207 -26.71 16.41 -0.03
CA ILE A 207 -28.17 16.35 0.00
C ILE A 207 -28.69 17.17 -1.18
N TYR A 208 -29.52 16.54 -1.99
CA TYR A 208 -30.18 17.14 -3.15
C TYR A 208 -31.68 17.22 -2.91
N ASP A 209 -32.31 18.27 -3.43
CA ASP A 209 -33.76 18.39 -3.47
C ASP A 209 -34.33 17.41 -4.49
N GLU A 210 -35.19 16.49 -4.04
CA GLU A 210 -35.79 15.45 -4.90
C GLU A 210 -36.69 16.03 -6.00
N THR A 211 -37.21 17.24 -5.82
CA THR A 211 -38.15 17.89 -6.76
C THR A 211 -37.42 18.80 -7.76
N THR A 212 -36.39 19.51 -7.32
CA THR A 212 -35.68 20.50 -8.17
C THR A 212 -34.32 20.02 -8.66
N GLY A 213 -33.78 18.94 -8.10
CA GLY A 213 -32.42 18.47 -8.37
C GLY A 213 -31.32 19.42 -7.87
N ALA A 214 -31.69 20.51 -7.20
CA ALA A 214 -30.76 21.49 -6.68
C ALA A 214 -30.02 20.94 -5.45
N LYS A 215 -28.74 21.24 -5.36
CA LYS A 215 -27.90 20.88 -4.21
C LYS A 215 -28.30 21.73 -2.99
N ILE A 216 -28.81 21.08 -1.94
CA ILE A 216 -29.22 21.73 -0.69
C ILE A 216 -28.01 21.88 0.24
N SER A 217 -27.21 20.82 0.37
CA SER A 217 -25.98 20.82 1.19
C SER A 217 -24.88 20.01 0.52
N GLY A 218 -23.65 20.48 0.63
CA GLY A 218 -22.47 19.74 0.19
C GLY A 218 -22.18 18.52 1.04
N GLY A 219 -21.59 17.50 0.39
CA GLY A 219 -21.03 16.36 1.08
C GLY A 219 -19.87 16.81 1.96
N LYS A 220 -19.69 16.14 3.09
CA LYS A 220 -18.57 16.41 4.00
C LYS A 220 -17.31 15.81 3.42
N LYS A 221 -16.22 16.57 3.45
CA LYS A 221 -14.89 16.08 3.02
C LYS A 221 -14.19 15.22 4.06
N THR A 222 -14.74 15.10 5.26
CA THR A 222 -14.11 14.39 6.37
C THR A 222 -15.11 13.49 7.08
N ARG A 223 -14.65 12.32 7.50
CA ARG A 223 -15.38 11.38 8.36
C ARG A 223 -14.44 10.95 9.48
N SER A 224 -14.93 11.00 10.71
CA SER A 224 -14.18 10.62 11.90
C SER A 224 -14.86 9.42 12.55
N GLU A 225 -14.09 8.38 12.81
CA GLU A 225 -14.59 7.11 13.35
C GLU A 225 -13.77 6.76 14.59
N LEU A 226 -14.47 6.46 15.69
CA LEU A 226 -13.85 5.95 16.91
C LEU A 226 -14.15 4.45 17.01
N GLY A 227 -13.13 3.66 17.31
CA GLY A 227 -13.25 2.21 17.22
C GLY A 227 -12.13 1.44 17.88
N CYS A 228 -12.15 0.13 17.67
CA CYS A 228 -11.03 -0.75 17.98
C CYS A 228 -10.29 -1.15 16.71
N TYR A 229 -9.01 -1.48 16.89
CA TYR A 229 -8.13 -1.89 15.83
C TYR A 229 -7.29 -3.08 16.28
N ALA A 230 -7.13 -4.07 15.41
CA ALA A 230 -6.23 -5.19 15.62
C ALA A 230 -5.37 -5.39 14.36
N ARG A 231 -4.06 -5.50 14.57
CA ARG A 231 -3.09 -5.82 13.52
C ARG A 231 -2.36 -7.09 13.89
N VAL A 232 -2.36 -8.06 12.98
CA VAL A 232 -1.59 -9.30 13.08
C VAL A 232 -0.54 -9.28 11.99
N PHE A 233 0.71 -9.41 12.37
CA PHE A 233 1.84 -9.53 11.46
C PHE A 233 2.49 -10.89 11.64
N TYR A 234 2.75 -11.58 10.55
CA TYR A 234 3.55 -12.80 10.55
C TYR A 234 4.50 -12.84 9.35
N ALA A 235 5.79 -13.08 9.60
CA ALA A 235 6.83 -13.17 8.59
C ALA A 235 7.73 -14.37 8.87
N ARG A 236 7.87 -15.28 7.90
CA ARG A 236 8.70 -16.47 8.03
C ARG A 236 9.29 -16.91 6.70
N ASP A 237 10.54 -17.35 6.74
CA ASP A 237 11.19 -18.03 5.62
C ASP A 237 10.66 -19.46 5.49
N VAL A 238 10.04 -19.74 4.35
CA VAL A 238 9.44 -21.05 4.06
C VAL A 238 10.46 -21.95 3.36
N MET A 239 11.31 -21.37 2.52
CA MET A 239 12.40 -22.05 1.80
C MET A 239 13.56 -21.06 1.59
N GLU A 240 14.72 -21.54 1.13
CA GLU A 240 15.82 -20.65 0.72
C GLU A 240 15.34 -19.68 -0.37
N ASN A 241 15.56 -18.38 -0.13
CA ASN A 241 15.08 -17.26 -0.95
C ASN A 241 13.55 -17.06 -0.99
N VAL A 242 12.76 -17.84 -0.23
CA VAL A 242 11.30 -17.70 -0.20
C VAL A 242 10.82 -17.25 1.18
N THR A 243 10.47 -15.97 1.30
CA THR A 243 9.93 -15.39 2.54
C THR A 243 8.44 -15.14 2.38
N LEU A 244 7.63 -15.69 3.29
CA LEU A 244 6.21 -15.39 3.41
C LEU A 244 6.02 -14.28 4.44
N LYS A 245 5.34 -13.20 4.06
CA LYS A 245 4.85 -12.16 4.96
C LYS A 245 3.34 -12.06 4.85
N THR A 246 2.66 -11.95 5.96
CA THR A 246 1.22 -11.70 6.02
C THR A 246 0.94 -10.63 7.05
N GLU A 247 0.11 -9.67 6.68
CA GLU A 247 -0.35 -8.58 7.53
C GLU A 247 -1.87 -8.51 7.44
N LEU A 248 -2.54 -8.68 8.57
CA LEU A 248 -3.98 -8.60 8.70
C LEU A 248 -4.34 -7.42 9.61
N ASP A 249 -5.04 -6.46 9.04
CA ASP A 249 -5.56 -5.28 9.70
C ASP A 249 -7.08 -5.38 9.81
N LEU A 250 -7.59 -5.24 11.03
CA LEU A 250 -9.01 -5.29 11.37
C LEU A 250 -9.38 -4.02 12.11
N PHE A 251 -10.37 -3.28 11.61
CA PHE A 251 -10.92 -2.11 12.27
C PHE A 251 -12.43 -2.27 12.46
N SER A 252 -12.96 -1.91 13.62
CA SER A 252 -14.40 -1.90 13.90
C SER A 252 -14.77 -0.59 14.56
N ASN A 253 -15.85 0.03 14.06
CA ASN A 253 -16.34 1.32 14.51
C ASN A 253 -17.30 1.14 15.70
N TYR A 254 -17.09 1.85 16.81
CA TYR A 254 -17.94 1.71 18.00
C TYR A 254 -19.30 2.39 17.88
N VAL A 255 -19.44 3.37 17.00
CA VAL A 255 -20.62 4.25 16.92
C VAL A 255 -21.53 3.84 15.77
N ASP A 256 -20.95 3.53 14.62
CA ASP A 256 -21.65 3.25 13.37
C ASP A 256 -21.42 1.79 12.99
N GLU A 257 -22.45 0.95 13.22
CA GLU A 257 -22.47 -0.48 12.88
C GLU A 257 -21.24 -1.28 13.38
N PRO A 258 -21.08 -1.50 14.69
CA PRO A 258 -19.90 -2.18 15.26
C PRO A 258 -19.70 -3.62 14.80
N GLU A 259 -20.74 -4.25 14.25
CA GLU A 259 -20.68 -5.58 13.65
C GLU A 259 -19.92 -5.57 12.32
N ASN A 260 -19.80 -4.41 11.66
CA ASN A 260 -19.05 -4.24 10.43
C ASN A 260 -17.57 -4.07 10.75
N ILE A 261 -16.78 -5.05 10.31
CA ILE A 261 -15.32 -5.05 10.47
C ILE A 261 -14.70 -4.73 9.11
N ASP A 262 -13.96 -3.63 9.06
CA ASP A 262 -13.08 -3.32 7.94
C ASP A 262 -11.90 -4.30 7.98
N VAL A 263 -11.78 -5.15 6.95
CA VAL A 263 -10.72 -6.16 6.83
C VAL A 263 -9.77 -5.76 5.70
N ASN A 264 -8.50 -5.56 6.04
CA ASN A 264 -7.42 -5.44 5.06
C ASN A 264 -6.41 -6.57 5.31
N TRP A 265 -6.24 -7.45 4.33
CA TRP A 265 -5.33 -8.58 4.43
C TRP A 265 -4.36 -8.58 3.27
N GLU A 266 -3.08 -8.43 3.59
CA GLU A 266 -1.98 -8.46 2.65
C GLU A 266 -1.13 -9.72 2.88
N VAL A 267 -0.88 -10.45 1.80
CA VAL A 267 0.04 -11.60 1.81
C VAL A 267 1.07 -11.37 0.72
N LEU A 268 2.33 -11.29 1.14
CA LEU A 268 3.48 -11.12 0.25
C LEU A 268 4.35 -12.37 0.33
N LEU A 269 4.56 -12.99 -0.82
CA LEU A 269 5.54 -14.05 -0.99
C LEU A 269 6.71 -13.47 -1.80
N ASN A 270 7.85 -13.29 -1.13
CA ASN A 270 9.07 -12.81 -1.77
C ASN A 270 9.91 -14.01 -2.20
N MET A 271 10.42 -14.00 -3.43
CA MET A 271 11.17 -15.10 -4.07
C MET A 271 12.46 -14.59 -4.74
#